data_AF-A0A5A9NSD2-F1
#
_entry.id   AF-A0A5A9NSD2-F1
#
_cell.length_a   1.000
_cell.length_b   1.000
_cell.length_c   1.000
_cell.angle_alpha   90.00
_cell.angle_beta   90.00
_cell.angle_gamma   90.00
#
_symmetry.space_group_name_H-M   'P 1'
#
loop_
_entity.id
_entity.type
_entity.pdbx_description
1 polymer ?
#
loop_
_entity_poly.entity_id
_entity_poly.type
_entity_poly.pdbx_seq_one_letter_code
_entity_poly.pdbx_strand_id
1 'polypeptide(L)'
;MSTVAKRCGLKFDPPSIVVIYENENTGKMRKRVIPVRNFSQYSDCSRAAERLKYHVRHSVYVESVSLAQLERLHLILRDHLRGLSLEESLAAQRGPGPNDEDLNKLSDEELNRRKAQMDELFERHRRRKNDPDFVYDIEVEFPENSARETCSWDNHSDDEF
;
A
#
# COMPACT_ATOMS: atom_id res chain seq x y z
N MET A 1 -29.33 -2.99 -4.08
CA MET A 1 -28.66 -3.58 -2.91
C MET A 1 -27.36 -2.82 -2.76
N SER A 2 -27.21 -2.03 -1.70
CA SER A 2 -25.95 -1.34 -1.42
C SER A 2 -24.98 -2.32 -0.76
N THR A 3 -23.83 -2.51 -1.39
CA THR A 3 -22.76 -3.36 -0.87
C THR A 3 -21.47 -2.58 -0.88
N VAL A 4 -20.79 -2.55 0.26
CA VAL A 4 -19.53 -1.83 0.42
C VAL A 4 -18.39 -2.83 0.41
N ALA A 5 -17.48 -2.73 -0.56
CA ALA A 5 -16.27 -3.54 -0.57
C ALA A 5 -15.32 -3.05 0.53
N LYS A 6 -14.89 -3.97 1.41
CA LYS A 6 -13.93 -3.69 2.49
C LYS A 6 -12.52 -4.13 2.12
N ARG A 7 -12.38 -5.28 1.45
CA ARG A 7 -11.08 -5.83 1.05
C ARG A 7 -11.14 -6.39 -0.36
N CYS A 8 -10.06 -6.23 -1.10
CA CYS A 8 -9.86 -6.80 -2.42
C CYS A 8 -8.56 -7.60 -2.45
N GLY A 9 -8.52 -8.66 -3.24
CA GLY A 9 -7.34 -9.50 -3.41
C GLY A 9 -7.40 -10.32 -4.70
N LEU A 10 -6.37 -11.12 -4.91
CA LEU A 10 -6.17 -11.94 -6.09
C LEU A 10 -5.97 -13.41 -5.71
N LYS A 11 -6.35 -14.28 -6.63
CA LYS A 11 -6.02 -15.69 -6.64
C LYS A 11 -5.40 -16.00 -8.00
N PHE A 12 -4.27 -16.69 -8.03
CA PHE A 12 -3.56 -16.98 -9.27
C PHE A 12 -4.06 -18.25 -9.97
N ASP A 13 -4.44 -19.29 -9.21
CA ASP A 13 -4.90 -20.58 -9.76
C ASP A 13 -6.31 -20.99 -9.28
N PRO A 14 -7.36 -20.90 -10.12
CA PRO A 14 -7.43 -20.16 -11.38
C PRO A 14 -7.48 -18.64 -11.17
N PRO A 15 -7.05 -17.83 -12.16
CA PRO A 15 -6.94 -16.38 -12.04
C PRO A 15 -8.28 -15.74 -11.70
N SER A 16 -8.39 -15.21 -10.49
CA SER A 16 -9.65 -14.68 -9.95
C SER A 16 -9.41 -13.50 -9.01
N ILE A 17 -10.28 -12.49 -9.09
CA ILE A 17 -10.30 -11.37 -8.15
C ILE A 17 -11.29 -11.69 -7.03
N VAL A 18 -10.82 -11.57 -5.79
CA VAL A 18 -11.61 -11.83 -4.59
C VAL A 18 -12.00 -10.51 -3.97
N VAL A 19 -13.30 -10.31 -3.76
CA VAL A 19 -13.84 -9.11 -3.08
C VAL A 19 -14.56 -9.57 -1.81
N ILE A 20 -14.16 -9.00 -0.68
CA ILE A 20 -14.85 -9.16 0.60
C ILE A 20 -15.66 -7.89 0.81
N TYR A 21 -16.97 -8.04 0.87
CA TYR A 21 -17.92 -6.94 0.96
C TYR A 21 -18.86 -7.14 2.15
N GLU A 22 -19.32 -6.02 2.67
CA GLU A 22 -20.36 -5.95 3.69
C GLU A 22 -21.69 -5.65 3.01
N ASN A 23 -22.73 -6.41 3.35
CA ASN A 23 -24.07 -6.13 2.88
C ASN A 23 -24.78 -5.25 3.90
N GLU A 24 -25.09 -4.01 3.54
CA GLU A 24 -25.67 -3.00 4.44
C GLU A 24 -26.99 -3.46 5.06
N ASN A 25 -27.77 -4.28 4.34
CA ASN A 25 -29.06 -4.78 4.83
C ASN A 25 -28.93 -5.84 5.93
N THR A 26 -27.77 -6.49 6.05
CA THR A 26 -27.59 -7.64 6.96
C THR A 26 -26.41 -7.49 7.91
N GLY A 27 -25.52 -6.51 7.69
CA GLY A 27 -24.27 -6.32 8.44
C GLY A 27 -23.30 -7.50 8.33
N LYS A 28 -23.57 -8.49 7.46
CA LYS A 28 -22.75 -9.70 7.33
C LYS A 28 -21.70 -9.52 6.24
N MET A 29 -20.47 -9.87 6.59
CA MET A 29 -19.35 -9.96 5.67
C MET A 29 -19.51 -11.16 4.74
N ARG A 30 -19.35 -10.93 3.44
CA ARG A 30 -19.44 -11.97 2.40
C ARG A 30 -18.25 -11.89 1.47
N LYS A 31 -17.90 -13.04 0.91
CA LYS A 31 -16.81 -13.19 -0.07
C LYS A 31 -17.41 -13.45 -1.45
N ARG A 32 -16.98 -12.69 -2.46
CA ARG A 32 -17.25 -12.94 -3.87
C ARG A 32 -15.95 -13.26 -4.58
N VAL A 33 -15.95 -14.32 -5.38
CA VAL A 33 -14.84 -14.68 -6.27
C VAL A 33 -15.28 -14.38 -7.69
N ILE A 34 -14.54 -13.52 -8.38
CA ILE A 34 -14.79 -13.09 -9.75
C ILE A 34 -13.69 -13.68 -10.64
N PRO A 35 -14.01 -14.67 -11.49
CA PRO A 35 -13.01 -15.26 -12.36
C PRO A 35 -12.59 -14.27 -13.45
N VAL A 36 -11.29 -14.12 -13.65
CA VAL A 36 -10.74 -13.29 -14.73
C VAL A 36 -10.56 -14.19 -15.95
N ARG A 37 -11.47 -14.07 -16.92
CA ARG A 37 -11.46 -14.85 -18.17
C ARG A 37 -10.74 -14.09 -19.27
N ASN A 38 -10.11 -14.83 -20.19
CA ASN A 38 -9.42 -14.28 -21.37
C ASN A 38 -8.34 -13.24 -21.02
N PHE A 39 -7.60 -13.48 -19.94
CA PHE A 39 -6.49 -12.63 -19.52
C PHE A 39 -5.18 -13.36 -19.76
N SER A 40 -4.25 -12.66 -20.41
CA SER A 40 -2.94 -13.14 -20.84
C SER A 40 -1.87 -12.14 -20.45
N GLN A 41 -0.60 -12.53 -20.50
CA GLN A 41 0.56 -11.68 -20.22
C GLN A 41 0.68 -10.42 -21.11
N TYR A 42 -0.05 -10.39 -22.23
CA TYR A 42 -0.12 -9.27 -23.18
C TYR A 42 -1.39 -8.43 -23.05
N SER A 43 -2.27 -8.75 -22.09
CA SER A 43 -3.54 -8.05 -21.95
C SER A 43 -3.37 -6.66 -21.32
N ASP A 44 -4.15 -5.71 -21.81
CA ASP A 44 -4.20 -4.35 -21.26
C ASP A 44 -4.88 -4.36 -19.87
N CYS A 45 -4.12 -3.98 -18.86
CA CYS A 45 -4.56 -4.00 -17.46
C CYS A 45 -5.63 -2.93 -17.17
N SER A 46 -5.51 -1.75 -17.78
CA SER A 46 -6.50 -0.67 -17.68
C SER A 46 -7.86 -1.08 -18.23
N ARG A 47 -7.87 -1.59 -19.46
CA ARG A 47 -9.08 -2.06 -20.12
C ARG A 47 -9.72 -3.25 -19.40
N ALA A 48 -8.91 -4.14 -18.81
CA ALA A 48 -9.41 -5.24 -18.00
C ALA A 48 -10.08 -4.74 -16.70
N ALA A 49 -9.50 -3.75 -16.04
CA ALA A 49 -10.06 -3.11 -14.84
C ALA A 49 -11.38 -2.39 -15.14
N GLU A 50 -11.45 -1.64 -16.24
CA GLU A 50 -12.69 -0.99 -16.69
C GLU A 50 -13.79 -2.02 -16.98
N ARG A 51 -13.46 -3.07 -17.72
CA ARG A 51 -14.40 -4.16 -18.01
C ARG A 51 -14.96 -4.77 -16.73
N LEU A 52 -14.13 -4.97 -15.72
CA LEU A 52 -14.56 -5.49 -14.43
C LEU A 52 -15.49 -4.52 -13.69
N LYS A 53 -15.15 -3.23 -13.69
CA LYS A 53 -15.92 -2.19 -12.99
C LYS A 53 -17.30 -1.98 -13.60
N TYR A 54 -17.42 -2.02 -14.93
CA TYR A 54 -18.69 -1.80 -15.65
C TYR A 54 -19.47 -3.08 -15.96
N HIS A 55 -18.99 -4.25 -15.52
CA HIS A 55 -19.68 -5.51 -15.79
C HIS A 55 -20.99 -5.63 -15.00
N VAL A 56 -22.10 -5.90 -15.68
CA VAL A 56 -23.48 -5.95 -15.14
C VAL A 56 -23.63 -6.78 -13.85
N ARG A 57 -22.88 -7.89 -13.73
CA ARG A 57 -22.97 -8.80 -12.56
C ARG A 57 -21.98 -8.49 -11.43
N HIS A 58 -20.99 -7.64 -11.67
CA HIS A 58 -19.88 -7.42 -10.74
C HIS A 58 -19.77 -5.96 -10.30
N SER A 59 -20.30 -5.02 -11.08
CA SER A 59 -20.31 -3.58 -10.80
C SER A 59 -20.81 -3.28 -9.38
N VAL A 60 -21.91 -3.89 -8.96
CA VAL A 60 -22.52 -3.70 -7.63
C VAL A 60 -21.54 -3.97 -6.48
N TYR A 61 -20.64 -4.93 -6.63
CA TYR A 61 -19.67 -5.29 -5.58
C TYR A 61 -18.36 -4.51 -5.66
N VAL A 62 -18.08 -3.89 -6.81
CA VAL A 62 -16.79 -3.27 -7.14
C VAL A 62 -16.90 -1.74 -7.24
N GLU A 63 -18.13 -1.20 -7.14
CA GLU A 63 -18.43 0.23 -7.22
C GLU A 63 -17.58 1.06 -6.26
N SER A 64 -17.46 0.61 -5.00
CA SER A 64 -16.69 1.29 -3.95
C SER A 64 -15.17 1.15 -4.08
N VAL A 65 -14.67 0.31 -5.00
CA VAL A 65 -13.24 0.10 -5.24
C VAL A 65 -12.75 1.07 -6.31
N SER A 66 -11.62 1.74 -6.08
CA SER A 66 -11.08 2.68 -7.08
C SER A 66 -10.54 1.95 -8.30
N LEU A 67 -10.63 2.60 -9.48
CA LEU A 67 -10.15 2.01 -10.73
C LEU A 67 -8.65 1.69 -10.66
N ALA A 68 -7.84 2.59 -10.07
CA ALA A 68 -6.41 2.40 -9.86
C ALA A 68 -6.07 1.19 -8.95
N GLN A 69 -6.94 0.83 -8.00
CA GLN A 69 -6.76 -0.40 -7.21
C GLN A 69 -6.99 -1.64 -8.08
N LEU A 70 -8.03 -1.63 -8.92
CA LEU A 70 -8.30 -2.75 -9.83
C LEU A 70 -7.21 -2.92 -10.88
N GLU A 71 -6.69 -1.82 -11.43
CA GLU A 71 -5.57 -1.85 -12.37
C GLU A 71 -4.32 -2.48 -11.74
N ARG A 72 -3.98 -2.09 -10.52
CA ARG A 72 -2.88 -2.70 -9.76
C ARG A 72 -3.06 -4.20 -9.61
N LEU A 73 -4.29 -4.66 -9.33
CA LEU A 73 -4.56 -6.09 -9.22
C LEU A 73 -4.35 -6.82 -10.56
N HIS A 74 -4.78 -6.22 -11.69
CA HIS A 74 -4.55 -6.81 -13.00
C HIS A 74 -3.07 -6.80 -13.41
N LEU A 75 -2.31 -5.79 -13.00
CA LEU A 75 -0.85 -5.74 -13.19
C LEU A 75 -0.16 -6.90 -12.46
N ILE A 76 -0.46 -7.11 -11.17
CA ILE A 76 0.10 -8.24 -10.40
C ILE A 76 -0.24 -9.57 -11.07
N LEU A 77 -1.48 -9.72 -11.58
CA LEU A 77 -1.89 -10.94 -12.27
C LEU A 77 -1.09 -11.14 -13.57
N ARG A 78 -0.85 -10.07 -14.35
CA ARG A 78 -0.04 -10.12 -15.57
C ARG A 78 1.40 -10.50 -15.25
N ASP A 79 1.98 -9.94 -14.20
CA ASP A 79 3.36 -10.16 -13.81
C ASP A 79 3.55 -11.62 -13.33
N HIS A 80 2.58 -12.16 -12.60
CA HIS A 80 2.55 -13.59 -12.26
C HIS A 80 2.46 -14.49 -13.51
N LEU A 81 1.67 -14.12 -14.52
CA LEU A 81 1.61 -14.87 -15.78
C LEU A 81 2.93 -14.83 -16.57
N ARG A 82 3.78 -13.81 -16.35
CA ARG A 82 5.13 -13.70 -16.92
C ARG A 82 6.17 -14.49 -16.12
N GLY A 83 5.80 -15.06 -14.98
CA GLY A 83 6.70 -15.81 -14.10
C GLY A 83 7.45 -14.93 -13.09
N LEU A 84 7.05 -13.67 -12.89
CA LEU A 84 7.59 -12.84 -11.82
C LEU A 84 7.02 -13.25 -10.47
N SER A 85 7.83 -13.16 -9.42
CA SER A 85 7.38 -13.42 -8.07
C SER A 85 6.41 -12.32 -7.59
N LEU A 86 5.56 -12.68 -6.62
CA LEU A 86 4.65 -11.72 -5.99
C LEU A 86 5.44 -10.57 -5.33
N GLU A 87 6.57 -10.89 -4.70
CA GLU A 87 7.40 -9.93 -3.98
C GLU A 87 8.03 -8.91 -4.93
N GLU A 88 8.59 -9.36 -6.06
CA GLU A 88 9.12 -8.47 -7.11
C GLU A 88 8.02 -7.57 -7.70
N SER A 89 6.84 -8.14 -7.96
CA SER A 89 5.70 -7.39 -8.51
C SER A 89 5.20 -6.32 -7.53
N LEU A 90 5.18 -6.63 -6.23
CA LEU A 90 4.81 -5.70 -5.17
C LEU A 90 5.89 -4.64 -4.94
N ALA A 91 7.17 -5.00 -5.03
CA ALA A 91 8.28 -4.05 -4.93
C ALA A 91 8.24 -3.03 -6.08
N ALA A 92 8.01 -3.48 -7.31
CA ALA A 92 7.84 -2.60 -8.47
C ALA A 92 6.66 -1.63 -8.30
N GLN A 93 5.58 -2.06 -7.64
CA GLN A 93 4.39 -1.21 -7.40
C GLN A 93 4.49 -0.30 -6.18
N ARG A 94 5.25 -0.69 -5.14
CA ARG A 94 5.49 0.15 -3.96
C ARG A 94 6.35 1.38 -4.32
N GLY A 95 7.01 1.36 -5.47
CA GLY A 95 8.09 2.30 -5.75
C GLY A 95 9.27 2.04 -4.82
N PRO A 96 10.43 2.67 -5.04
CA PRO A 96 11.53 2.56 -4.10
C PRO A 96 11.12 3.12 -2.74
N GLY A 97 10.91 2.22 -1.77
CA GLY A 97 10.55 2.59 -0.41
C GLY A 97 11.60 3.54 0.17
N PRO A 98 11.21 4.54 1.00
CA PRO A 98 12.07 5.65 1.43
C PRO A 98 13.46 5.24 1.94
N ASN A 99 13.59 4.01 2.46
CA ASN A 99 14.78 3.50 3.12
C ASN A 99 15.55 2.39 2.37
N ASP A 100 15.10 1.95 1.19
CA ASP A 100 15.75 0.83 0.46
C ASP A 100 16.83 1.28 -0.53
N GLU A 101 16.90 2.59 -0.83
CA GLU A 101 17.89 3.17 -1.73
C GLU A 101 19.03 3.82 -0.93
N ASP A 102 20.28 3.54 -1.32
CA ASP A 102 21.45 4.23 -0.80
C ASP A 102 21.41 5.68 -1.29
N LEU A 103 20.85 6.57 -0.47
CA LEU A 103 20.64 7.99 -0.78
C LEU A 103 21.94 8.72 -1.13
N ASN A 104 23.09 8.16 -0.75
CA ASN A 104 24.41 8.70 -1.08
C ASN A 104 24.85 8.42 -2.52
N LYS A 105 24.16 7.52 -3.23
CA LYS A 105 24.47 7.15 -4.62
C LYS A 105 23.53 7.80 -5.65
N LEU A 106 22.49 8.50 -5.19
CA LEU A 106 21.52 9.15 -6.07
C LEU A 106 22.09 10.44 -6.65
N SER A 107 21.59 10.82 -7.83
CA SER A 107 21.86 12.14 -8.40
C SER A 107 21.15 13.26 -7.62
N ASP A 108 21.65 14.49 -7.70
CA ASP A 108 21.03 15.65 -7.02
C ASP A 108 19.56 15.85 -7.43
N GLU A 109 19.21 15.53 -8.69
CA GLU A 109 17.83 15.62 -9.17
C GLU A 109 16.90 14.61 -8.50
N GLU A 110 17.34 13.36 -8.37
CA GLU A 110 16.58 12.28 -7.72
C GLU A 110 16.47 12.52 -6.21
N LEU A 111 17.53 13.02 -5.59
CA LEU A 111 17.56 13.38 -4.18
C LEU A 111 16.55 14.49 -3.89
N ASN A 112 16.48 15.52 -4.73
CA ASN A 112 15.48 16.58 -4.60
C ASN A 112 14.05 16.08 -4.77
N ARG A 113 13.79 15.16 -5.71
CA ARG A 113 12.46 14.54 -5.86
C ARG A 113 12.07 13.76 -4.61
N ARG A 114 13.01 13.02 -4.03
CA ARG A 114 12.78 12.22 -2.84
C ARG A 114 12.55 13.08 -1.61
N LYS A 115 13.28 14.19 -1.49
CA LYS A 115 13.04 15.23 -0.50
C LYS A 115 11.63 15.82 -0.62
N ALA A 116 11.19 16.14 -1.83
CA ALA A 116 9.84 16.64 -2.06
C ALA A 116 8.75 15.62 -1.65
N GLN A 117 8.96 14.32 -1.92
CA GLN A 117 8.04 13.27 -1.44
C GLN A 117 8.01 13.18 0.09
N MET A 118 9.16 13.31 0.76
CA MET A 118 9.23 13.35 2.22
C MET A 118 8.52 14.58 2.79
N ASP A 119 8.69 15.76 2.17
CA ASP A 119 8.03 16.99 2.57
C ASP A 119 6.50 16.88 2.44
N GLU A 120 6.00 16.26 1.35
CA GLU A 120 4.56 16.00 1.20
C GLU A 120 4.02 15.09 2.31
N LEU A 121 4.73 14.01 2.64
CA LEU A 121 4.33 13.11 3.73
C LEU A 121 4.35 13.84 5.07
N PHE A 122 5.40 14.61 5.33
CA PHE A 122 5.53 15.41 6.55
C PHE A 122 4.35 16.37 6.70
N GLU A 123 4.05 17.18 5.69
CA GLU A 123 2.96 18.15 5.75
C GLU A 123 1.58 17.49 5.90
N ARG A 124 1.37 16.29 5.34
CA ARG A 124 0.13 15.51 5.56
C ARG A 124 -0.03 15.05 7.01
N HIS A 125 1.07 14.70 7.67
CA HIS A 125 1.06 14.18 9.04
C HIS A 125 1.35 15.25 10.11
N ARG A 126 1.64 16.48 9.69
CA ARG A 126 1.96 17.60 10.56
C ARG A 126 0.74 18.01 11.38
N ARG A 127 0.78 17.76 12.68
CA ARG A 127 -0.21 18.26 13.64
C ARG A 127 0.03 19.74 13.90
N ARG A 128 -1.01 20.56 13.70
CA ARG A 128 -0.98 22.00 13.96
C ARG A 128 -1.52 22.29 15.34
N LYS A 129 -1.12 23.41 15.93
CA LYS A 129 -1.63 23.89 17.22
C LYS A 129 -3.17 23.96 17.30
N ASN A 130 -3.82 24.17 16.16
CA ASN A 130 -5.27 24.30 16.07
C ASN A 130 -6.00 22.96 15.84
N ASP A 131 -5.26 21.84 15.71
CA ASP A 131 -5.88 20.52 15.57
C ASP A 131 -6.39 20.04 16.94
N PRO A 132 -7.55 19.35 16.98
CA PRO A 132 -8.15 18.88 18.22
C PRO A 132 -7.27 17.84 18.95
N ASP A 133 -6.43 17.10 18.22
CA ASP A 133 -5.52 16.07 18.74
C ASP A 133 -4.10 16.61 19.02
N PHE A 134 -3.91 17.93 19.01
CA PHE A 134 -2.64 18.55 19.32
C PHE A 134 -2.44 18.62 20.84
N VAL A 135 -1.41 17.92 21.32
CA VAL A 135 -1.02 17.90 22.73
C VAL A 135 0.36 18.52 22.84
N TYR A 136 0.50 19.49 23.75
CA TYR A 136 1.80 20.04 24.12
C TYR A 136 2.58 19.03 24.95
N ASP A 137 3.89 18.99 24.76
CA ASP A 137 4.82 18.19 25.57
C ASP A 137 4.41 16.72 25.67
N ILE A 138 4.27 16.07 24.51
CA ILE A 138 3.96 14.64 24.44
C ILE A 138 5.15 13.85 25.03
N GLU A 139 5.01 13.46 26.29
CA GLU A 139 5.90 12.51 26.93
C GLU A 139 5.54 11.11 26.45
N VAL A 140 6.51 10.41 25.86
CA VAL A 140 6.38 9.01 25.43
C VAL A 140 7.35 8.18 26.25
N GLU A 141 6.80 7.25 27.04
CA GLU A 141 7.62 6.26 27.74
C GLU A 141 8.12 5.22 26.73
N PHE A 142 9.44 5.19 26.52
CA PHE A 142 10.07 4.14 25.73
C PHE A 142 10.13 2.86 26.59
N PRO A 143 9.56 1.73 26.13
CA PRO A 143 9.55 0.50 26.92
C PRO A 143 10.98 0.04 27.21
N GLU A 144 11.31 -0.22 28.47
CA GLU A 144 12.66 -0.62 28.92
C GLU A 144 13.21 -1.88 28.22
N ASN A 145 12.31 -2.68 27.64
CA ASN A 145 12.64 -3.90 26.89
C ASN A 145 13.01 -3.66 25.42
N SER A 146 12.85 -2.44 24.88
CA SER A 146 13.47 -2.12 23.58
C SER A 146 14.97 -2.00 23.84
N ALA A 147 15.76 -2.91 23.25
CA ALA A 147 17.21 -2.89 23.34
C ALA A 147 17.69 -1.45 23.13
N ARG A 148 18.14 -0.79 24.20
CA ARG A 148 18.87 0.46 24.07
C ARG A 148 20.11 0.09 23.29
N GLU A 149 20.10 0.38 21.99
CA GLU A 149 21.27 0.22 21.16
C GLU A 149 22.35 1.10 21.79
N THR A 150 23.43 0.49 22.25
CA THR A 150 24.58 1.20 22.80
C THR A 150 25.22 1.95 21.64
N CYS A 151 24.80 3.19 21.44
CA CYS A 151 25.36 4.05 20.42
C CYS A 151 26.79 4.40 20.85
N SER A 152 27.74 4.37 19.92
CA SER A 152 29.17 4.62 20.21
C SER A 152 29.44 5.99 20.84
N TRP A 153 28.46 6.89 20.79
CA TRP A 153 28.45 8.21 21.39
C TRP A 153 28.13 8.23 22.90
N ASP A 154 27.45 7.19 23.41
CA ASP A 154 27.09 7.08 24.84
C ASP A 154 28.26 6.59 25.70
N ASN A 155 29.38 6.19 25.08
CA ASN A 155 30.52 5.60 25.76
C ASN A 155 31.71 6.57 25.89
N HIS A 156 31.42 7.84 26.18
CA HIS A 156 32.41 8.76 26.75
C HIS A 156 32.28 8.71 28.28
N SER A 157 32.99 7.75 28.88
CA SER A 157 33.37 7.83 30.29
C SER A 157 34.27 9.06 30.45
N ASP A 158 33.74 10.10 31.10
CA ASP A 158 34.47 11.31 31.50
C ASP A 158 35.39 11.02 32.70
N ASP A 159 36.20 9.95 32.60
CA ASP A 159 37.23 9.57 33.57
C ASP A 159 38.60 10.03 33.04
N GLU A 160 38.84 11.35 33.07
CA GLU A 160 40.21 11.90 33.05
C GLU A 160 40.34 12.95 34.17
N PHE A 161 41.03 12.53 35.23
CA PHE A 161 41.45 13.33 36.39
C PHE A 161 42.52 14.37 36.05
#